data_AF-A0AA97DGK9-F1
#
_entry.id   AF-A0AA97DGK9-F1
#
_cell.length_a   1.000
_cell.length_b   1.000
_cell.length_c   1.000
_cell.angle_alpha   90.00
_cell.angle_beta   90.00
_cell.angle_gamma   90.00
#
_symmetry.space_group_name_H-M   'P 1'
#
loop_
_entity.id
_entity.type
_entity.pdbx_description
1 polymer ?
#
loop_
_entity_poly.entity_id
_entity_poly.type
_entity_poly.pdbx_seq_one_letter_code
_entity_poly.pdbx_strand_id
1 'polypeptide(L)' 'MTENSSQTPDALDGLSYEEAREQLVAVVGRLEAGGASLEESLALWERGEALAKRCEEWLEGARKRLAAAREPGNAPE' A
#
# COMPACT_ATOMS: atom_id res chain seq x y z
N MET A 1 23.87 18.92 0.10
CA MET A 1 24.23 17.51 0.37
C MET A 1 22.97 16.71 0.12
N THR A 2 22.95 15.94 -0.96
CA THR A 2 21.81 15.18 -1.46
C THR A 2 21.67 13.88 -0.67
N GLU A 3 20.71 13.82 0.26
CA GLU A 3 20.27 12.56 0.85
C GLU A 3 19.31 11.87 -0.12
N ASN A 4 19.89 11.06 -1.01
CA ASN A 4 19.15 10.11 -1.82
C ASN A 4 18.76 8.95 -0.90
N SER A 5 17.63 9.08 -0.20
CA SER A 5 17.08 8.03 0.64
C SER A 5 16.71 6.84 -0.24
N SER A 6 17.56 5.82 -0.22
CA SER A 6 17.27 4.47 -0.68
C SER A 6 16.02 3.95 0.04
N GLN A 7 14.85 4.16 -0.55
CA GLN A 7 13.61 3.53 -0.11
C GLN A 7 13.66 2.06 -0.54
N THR A 8 14.14 1.21 0.35
CA THR A 8 14.16 -0.24 0.19
C THR A 8 12.72 -0.81 0.10
N PRO A 9 12.50 -1.86 -0.71
CA PRO A 9 11.20 -2.56 -0.83
C PRO A 9 10.68 -3.15 0.50
N ASP A 10 11.57 -3.41 1.45
CA ASP A 10 11.29 -4.01 2.77
C ASP A 10 10.47 -3.10 3.70
N ALA A 11 10.30 -1.82 3.37
CA ALA A 11 9.59 -0.85 4.20
C ALA A 11 8.04 -0.91 4.07
N LEU A 12 7.49 -1.82 3.26
CA LEU A 12 6.06 -1.86 2.95
C LEU A 12 5.20 -2.57 4.01
N ASP A 13 5.74 -3.62 4.64
CA ASP A 13 4.99 -4.47 5.59
C ASP A 13 4.61 -3.73 6.88
N GLY A 14 5.38 -2.70 7.25
CA GLY A 14 5.14 -1.87 8.43
C GLY A 14 4.14 -0.73 8.24
N LEU A 15 3.71 -0.43 7.00
CA LEU A 15 2.88 0.74 6.74
C LEU A 15 1.45 0.56 7.25
N SER A 16 0.92 1.62 7.87
CA SER A 16 -0.52 1.76 8.07
C SER A 16 -1.24 1.96 6.72
N TYR A 17 -2.56 1.79 6.71
CA TYR A 17 -3.36 2.01 5.51
C TYR A 17 -3.20 3.44 4.97
N GLU A 18 -3.21 4.46 5.85
CA GLU A 18 -3.11 5.85 5.43
C GLU A 18 -1.74 6.18 4.83
N GLU A 19 -0.66 5.71 5.46
CA GLU A 19 0.70 5.89 4.94
C GLU A 19 0.90 5.17 3.60
N ALA A 20 0.39 3.95 3.46
CA ALA A 20 0.46 3.21 2.21
C ALA A 20 -0.32 3.92 1.09
N ARG A 21 -1.51 4.45 1.40
CA ARG A 21 -2.35 5.20 0.46
C ARG A 21 -1.70 6.51 0.04
N GLU A 22 -1.12 7.27 0.96
CA GLU A 22 -0.44 8.53 0.66
C GLU A 22 0.77 8.31 -0.26
N GLN A 23 1.58 7.30 0.03
CA GLN A 23 2.71 6.94 -0.82
C GLN A 23 2.24 6.47 -2.21
N LEU A 24 1.14 5.71 -2.29
CA LEU A 24 0.58 5.28 -3.57
C LEU A 24 0.13 6.48 -4.42
N VAL A 25 -0.56 7.44 -3.82
CA VAL A 25 -0.96 8.69 -4.49
C VAL A 25 0.26 9.46 -5.00
N ALA A 26 1.33 9.54 -4.20
CA ALA A 26 2.57 10.19 -4.63
C ALA A 26 3.24 9.47 -5.82
N VAL A 27 3.26 8.14 -5.82
CA VAL A 27 3.78 7.33 -6.93
C VAL A 27 2.97 7.55 -8.21
N VAL A 28 1.64 7.47 -8.12
CA VAL A 28 0.73 7.73 -9.25
C VAL A 28 0.94 9.13 -9.80
N GLY A 29 1.01 10.15 -8.92
CA GLY A 29 1.26 11.53 -9.35
C GLY A 29 2.59 11.69 -10.10
N ARG A 30 3.66 10.98 -9.70
CA ARG A 30 4.94 10.97 -10.43
C ARG A 30 4.84 10.29 -11.80
N LEU A 31 4.10 9.18 -11.89
CA LEU A 31 3.86 8.49 -13.16
C LEU A 31 3.06 9.37 -14.13
N GLU A 32 2.01 10.04 -13.63
CA GLU A 32 1.13 10.91 -14.42
C GLU A 32 1.84 12.20 -14.89
N ALA A 33 2.73 12.75 -14.06
CA ALA A 33 3.53 13.91 -14.44
C ALA A 33 4.46 13.62 -15.64
N GLY A 34 4.83 12.36 -15.85
CA GLY A 34 5.78 11.95 -16.88
C GLY A 34 7.19 12.47 -16.62
N GLY A 35 8.05 12.42 -17.64
CA GLY A 35 9.43 12.92 -17.56
C GLY A 35 10.42 12.00 -16.83
N ALA A 36 9.96 10.89 -16.26
CA ALA A 36 10.81 9.81 -15.79
C ALA A 36 11.36 8.98 -16.96
N SER A 37 12.57 8.46 -16.83
CA SER A 37 13.08 7.44 -17.76
C SER A 37 12.25 6.16 -17.70
N LEU A 38 12.45 5.26 -18.67
CA LEU A 38 11.77 3.97 -18.68
C LEU A 38 12.04 3.16 -17.41
N GLU A 39 13.31 3.10 -16.99
CA GLU A 39 13.73 2.37 -15.79
C GLU A 39 13.11 2.95 -14.52
N GLU A 40 13.08 4.28 -14.39
CA GLU A 40 12.40 4.95 -13.28
C GLU A 40 10.89 4.73 -13.30
N SER A 41 10.28 4.73 -14.50
CA SER A 41 8.84 4.49 -14.65
C SER A 41 8.46 3.06 -14.24
N LEU A 42 9.30 2.07 -14.58
CA LEU A 42 9.13 0.68 -14.14
C LEU A 42 9.27 0.56 -12.62
N ALA A 43 10.30 1.17 -12.04
CA ALA A 43 10.49 1.15 -10.58
C ALA A 43 9.33 1.83 -9.82
N LEU A 44 8.81 2.95 -10.35
CA LEU A 44 7.62 3.60 -9.80
C LEU A 44 6.39 2.70 -9.91
N TRP A 45 6.18 2.03 -11.05
CA TRP A 45 5.06 1.11 -11.23
C TRP A 45 5.14 -0.08 -10.26
N GLU A 46 6.28 -0.74 -10.14
CA GLU A 46 6.47 -1.88 -9.21
C GLU A 46 6.20 -1.46 -7.75
N ARG A 47 6.68 -0.27 -7.36
CA ARG A 47 6.38 0.30 -6.04
C ARG A 47 4.87 0.57 -5.86
N GLY A 48 4.23 1.12 -6.89
CA GLY A 48 2.79 1.38 -6.91
C GLY A 48 1.96 0.10 -6.70
N GLU A 49 2.29 -0.97 -7.42
CA GLU A 49 1.64 -2.28 -7.28
C GLU A 49 1.81 -2.84 -5.86
N ALA A 50 3.01 -2.74 -5.30
CA ALA A 50 3.27 -3.24 -3.96
C ALA A 50 2.49 -2.44 -2.88
N LEU A 51 2.38 -1.13 -3.02
CA LEU A 51 1.57 -0.27 -2.14
C LEU A 51 0.07 -0.55 -2.28
N ALA A 52 -0.41 -0.77 -3.51
CA ALA A 52 -1.80 -1.13 -3.77
C ALA A 52 -2.16 -2.46 -3.10
N LYS A 53 -1.31 -3.48 -3.24
CA LYS A 53 -1.46 -4.77 -2.55
C LYS A 53 -1.52 -4.61 -1.03
N ARG A 54 -0.64 -3.79 -0.45
CA ARG A 54 -0.65 -3.50 1.00
C ARG A 54 -1.96 -2.86 1.45
N CYS A 55 -2.50 -1.93 0.66
CA CYS A 55 -3.80 -1.32 0.94
C CYS A 55 -4.93 -2.35 0.89
N GLU A 56 -4.90 -3.25 -0.10
CA GLU A 56 -5.89 -4.32 -0.23
C GLU A 56 -5.86 -5.28 0.97
N GLU A 57 -4.69 -5.67 1.45
CA GLU A 57 -4.53 -6.52 2.64
C GLU A 57 -5.15 -5.88 3.89
N TRP A 58 -4.96 -4.58 4.09
CA TRP A 58 -5.60 -3.82 5.18
C TRP A 58 -7.13 -3.85 5.08
N LEU A 59 -7.67 -3.59 3.89
CA LEU A 59 -9.10 -3.57 3.66
C LEU A 59 -9.72 -4.96 3.81
N GLU A 60 -9.02 -6.01 3.37
CA GLU A 60 -9.45 -7.40 3.53
C GLU A 60 -9.46 -7.81 5.00
N GLY A 61 -8.42 -7.44 5.76
CA GLY A 61 -8.39 -7.65 7.21
C GLY A 61 -9.52 -6.91 7.94
N ALA A 62 -9.88 -5.70 7.50
CA ALA A 62 -11.03 -4.97 8.02
C ALA A 62 -12.37 -5.66 7.70
N ARG A 63 -12.55 -6.13 6.46
CA ARG A 63 -13.75 -6.87 6.04
C ARG A 63 -13.93 -8.16 6.84
N LYS A 64 -12.87 -8.94 7.04
CA LYS A 64 -12.91 -10.18 7.85
C LYS A 64 -13.33 -9.92 9.29
N ARG A 65 -12.77 -8.88 9.93
CA ARG A 65 -13.16 -8.49 11.30
C ARG A 65 -14.63 -8.08 11.38
N LEU A 66 -15.11 -7.33 10.39
CA LEU A 66 -16.52 -6.93 10.32
C LEU A 66 -17.45 -8.13 10.11
N ALA A 67 -17.07 -9.09 9.26
CA ALA A 67 -17.82 -10.32 9.05
C ALA A 67 -17.91 -11.15 10.34
N ALA A 68 -16.78 -11.37 11.03
CA ALA A 68 -16.76 -12.10 12.30
C ALA A 68 -17.60 -11.44 13.40
N ALA A 69 -17.63 -10.11 13.46
CA ALA A 69 -18.47 -9.37 14.41
C ALA A 69 -19.97 -9.44 14.09
N ARG A 70 -20.35 -9.84 12.87
CA ARG A 70 -21.74 -9.90 12.39
C ARG A 70 -22.38 -11.28 12.49
N GLU A 71 -21.63 -12.35 12.72
CA GLU A 71 -22.21 -13.68 12.91
C GLU A 71 -22.85 -13.81 14.31
N PRO A 72 -24.18 -13.88 14.43
CA PRO A 72 -24.84 -14.08 15.71
C PRO A 72 -24.87 -15.58 16.00
N GLY A 73 -23.87 -16.13 16.70
CA GLY A 73 -23.81 -17.59 16.86
C GLY A 73 -22.71 -18.23 17.67
N ASN A 74 -22.07 -17.53 18.62
CA ASN A 74 -21.21 -18.20 19.62
C ASN A 74 -21.59 -17.80 21.04
N ALA A 75 -22.87 -17.99 21.38
CA ALA A 75 -23.28 -18.12 22.77
C ALA A 75 -22.89 -19.54 23.23
N PRO A 76 -21.99 -19.70 24.21
CA PRO A 76 -21.76 -21.01 24.81
C PRO A 76 -23.03 -21.43 25.57
N GLU A 77 -23.51 -22.65 25.32
CA GLU A 77 -24.54 -23.33 26.13
C GLU A 77 -23.99 -23.68 27.52
#